data_AF-A0A086AAY3-F1
#
_entry.id   AF-A0A086AAY3-F1
#
_cell.length_a   1.000
_cell.length_b   1.000
_cell.length_c   1.000
_cell.angle_alpha   90.00
_cell.angle_beta   90.00
_cell.angle_gamma   90.00
#
_symmetry.space_group_name_H-M   'P 1'
#
loop_
_entity.id
_entity.type
_entity.pdbx_description
1 polymer ?
#
loop_
_entity_poly.entity_id
_entity_poly.type
_entity_poly.pdbx_seq_one_letter_code
_entity_poly.pdbx_strand_id
1 'polypeptide(L)'
;MKTTMVIILGIISQICFGQNCGCNKQRQLNEIISCKKTIFKNGAKIYRQFNCDSSWVVFESKAAKKKILFSLDRELIELTERLGYSSWTEYKKAFIIENRLVSGCCDPPEFILFDKNDGRKIAEIGREIYHSEIEEYPYFISIDKEKGTFLSFLNLETNRIFRINLPKGRIEETLKYANSIFPESLFEKGEIKNGIFEIKYKYKKREKDNWSIGKVIVDLNKYK
;
A
#
# COMPACT_ATOMS: atom_id res chain seq x y z
N MET A 1 0.42 -54.55 47.72
CA MET A 1 -0.50 -53.40 47.59
C MET A 1 0.38 -52.13 47.59
N LYS A 2 1.05 -51.68 46.52
CA LYS A 2 0.61 -51.17 45.21
C LYS A 2 -0.66 -50.32 45.22
N THR A 3 -0.41 -49.05 44.88
CA THR A 3 -1.30 -48.02 44.29
C THR A 3 -2.45 -47.48 45.13
N THR A 4 -2.22 -46.32 45.75
CA THR A 4 -3.30 -45.36 46.03
C THR A 4 -2.85 -43.94 45.66
N MET A 5 -3.23 -43.59 44.42
CA MET A 5 -3.71 -42.28 43.96
C MET A 5 -2.85 -41.04 44.23
N VAL A 6 -1.83 -40.91 43.38
CA VAL A 6 -1.50 -39.62 42.74
C VAL A 6 -2.70 -39.18 41.88
N ILE A 7 -3.75 -38.59 42.47
CA ILE A 7 -4.85 -37.96 41.71
C ILE A 7 -5.42 -36.76 42.48
N ILE A 8 -4.59 -35.73 42.73
CA ILE A 8 -5.06 -34.35 42.98
C ILE A 8 -4.11 -33.37 42.25
N LEU A 9 -3.74 -33.69 41.00
CA LEU A 9 -2.95 -32.79 40.14
C LEU A 9 -3.41 -32.84 38.67
N GLY A 10 -4.70 -33.13 38.44
CA GLY A 10 -5.25 -33.37 37.11
C GLY A 10 -6.59 -32.69 36.82
N ILE A 11 -7.00 -31.68 37.61
CA ILE A 11 -8.25 -30.92 37.39
C ILE A 11 -7.98 -29.41 37.34
N ILE A 12 -6.77 -29.04 36.90
CA ILE A 12 -6.56 -27.77 36.23
C ILE A 12 -6.09 -28.10 34.81
N SER A 13 -6.85 -29.00 34.16
CA SER A 13 -6.93 -28.97 32.70
C SER A 13 -7.41 -27.57 32.38
N GLN A 14 -6.48 -26.77 31.89
CA GLN A 14 -6.70 -25.44 31.38
C GLN A 14 -7.94 -25.49 30.50
N ILE A 15 -9.06 -25.04 31.04
CA ILE A 15 -10.14 -24.53 30.22
C ILE A 15 -9.57 -23.21 29.69
N CYS A 16 -8.63 -23.31 28.75
CA CYS A 16 -8.51 -22.30 27.73
C CYS A 16 -9.86 -22.31 27.04
N PHE A 17 -10.78 -21.51 27.54
CA PHE A 17 -11.78 -20.89 26.70
C PHE A 17 -10.96 -20.17 25.63
N GLY A 18 -10.63 -20.89 24.55
CA GLY A 18 -10.03 -20.31 23.37
C GLY A 18 -10.94 -19.16 23.01
N GLN A 19 -10.43 -17.94 23.14
CA GLN A 19 -11.19 -16.76 22.82
C GLN A 19 -11.73 -16.97 21.39
N ASN A 20 -13.06 -16.90 21.23
CA ASN A 20 -13.72 -17.13 19.95
C ASN A 20 -13.55 -15.86 19.08
N CYS A 21 -12.32 -15.51 18.69
CA CYS A 21 -12.07 -14.38 17.79
C CYS A 21 -11.88 -14.86 16.35
N GLY A 22 -12.39 -14.06 15.42
CA GLY A 22 -12.28 -14.27 13.99
C GLY A 22 -13.52 -13.80 13.27
N CYS A 23 -13.43 -13.76 11.94
CA CYS A 23 -14.47 -13.24 11.04
C CYS A 23 -15.90 -13.76 11.32
N ASN A 24 -16.04 -14.93 11.94
CA ASN A 24 -17.34 -15.56 12.18
C ASN A 24 -17.92 -15.29 13.57
N LYS A 25 -17.21 -14.65 14.52
CA LYS A 25 -17.59 -14.74 15.95
C LYS A 25 -17.39 -13.50 16.84
N GLN A 26 -16.80 -12.38 16.37
CA GLN A 26 -16.76 -11.12 17.15
C GLN A 26 -17.44 -9.95 16.42
N ARG A 27 -18.55 -9.46 16.97
CA ARG A 27 -19.34 -8.35 16.40
C ARG A 27 -18.55 -7.04 16.34
N GLN A 28 -17.79 -6.69 17.39
CA GLN A 28 -17.02 -5.43 17.46
C GLN A 28 -15.85 -5.38 16.46
N LEU A 29 -15.02 -6.42 16.36
CA LEU A 29 -13.95 -6.44 15.35
C LEU A 29 -14.50 -6.60 13.92
N ASN A 30 -15.64 -7.27 13.72
CA ASN A 30 -16.31 -7.31 12.43
C ASN A 30 -16.92 -5.96 12.01
N GLU A 31 -17.15 -5.03 12.94
CA GLU A 31 -17.53 -3.65 12.62
C GLU A 31 -16.33 -2.84 12.07
N ILE A 32 -15.09 -3.29 12.32
CA ILE A 32 -13.85 -2.58 11.97
C ILE A 32 -13.07 -3.29 10.85
N ILE A 33 -13.10 -4.62 10.79
CA ILE A 33 -12.33 -5.45 9.86
C ILE A 33 -13.29 -6.15 8.91
N SER A 34 -13.27 -5.74 7.64
CA SER A 34 -14.09 -6.40 6.63
C SER A 34 -13.48 -7.74 6.20
N CYS A 35 -14.16 -8.84 6.52
CA CYS A 35 -13.83 -10.18 6.02
C CYS A 35 -14.42 -10.49 4.64
N LYS A 36 -14.98 -9.48 3.96
CA LYS A 36 -15.53 -9.64 2.62
C LYS A 36 -14.41 -9.97 1.64
N LYS A 37 -14.64 -10.99 0.82
CA LYS A 37 -13.73 -11.30 -0.28
C LYS A 37 -13.96 -10.38 -1.46
N THR A 38 -12.91 -9.68 -1.89
CA THR A 38 -12.89 -9.04 -3.21
C THR A 38 -12.50 -10.11 -4.23
N ILE A 39 -13.34 -10.31 -5.24
CA ILE A 39 -13.10 -11.24 -6.34
C ILE A 39 -12.64 -10.42 -7.55
N PHE A 40 -11.43 -10.69 -8.03
CA PHE A 40 -10.88 -10.06 -9.22
C PHE A 40 -11.47 -10.66 -10.50
N LYS A 41 -11.38 -9.94 -11.63
CA LYS A 41 -11.89 -10.38 -12.94
C LYS A 41 -11.28 -11.71 -13.41
N ASN A 42 -10.07 -12.07 -12.99
CA ASN A 42 -9.45 -13.36 -13.31
C ASN A 42 -9.87 -14.51 -12.37
N GLY A 43 -10.75 -14.25 -11.40
CA GLY A 43 -11.22 -15.20 -10.40
C GLY A 43 -10.31 -15.36 -9.19
N ALA A 44 -9.16 -14.68 -9.14
CA ALA A 44 -8.38 -14.58 -7.91
C ALA A 44 -9.14 -13.76 -6.86
N LYS A 45 -8.80 -13.93 -5.59
CA LYS A 45 -9.46 -13.28 -4.47
C LYS A 45 -8.43 -12.63 -3.57
N ILE A 46 -8.77 -11.47 -3.02
CA ILE A 46 -8.01 -10.83 -1.95
C ILE A 46 -8.98 -10.51 -0.80
N TYR A 47 -8.55 -10.79 0.41
CA TYR A 47 -9.40 -10.63 1.59
C TYR A 47 -8.59 -10.60 2.88
N ARG A 48 -9.21 -10.07 3.93
CA ARG A 48 -8.65 -10.12 5.28
C ARG A 48 -9.14 -11.34 6.04
N GLN A 49 -8.30 -11.82 6.93
CA GLN A 49 -8.67 -12.73 8.00
C GLN A 49 -8.02 -12.27 9.30
N PHE A 50 -8.57 -12.71 10.41
CA PHE A 50 -7.98 -12.48 11.72
C PHE A 50 -8.38 -13.58 12.70
N ASN A 51 -7.60 -13.72 13.76
CA ASN A 51 -7.92 -14.47 14.98
C ASN A 51 -7.65 -13.56 16.20
N CYS A 52 -7.52 -14.12 17.41
CA CYS A 52 -7.26 -13.31 18.60
C CYS A 52 -5.84 -12.75 18.68
N ASP A 53 -4.93 -13.30 17.87
CA ASP A 53 -3.49 -13.06 17.98
C ASP A 53 -2.93 -12.33 16.76
N SER A 54 -3.70 -12.17 15.69
CA SER A 54 -3.22 -11.53 14.47
C SER A 54 -4.35 -11.21 13.48
N SER A 55 -4.08 -10.27 12.57
CA SER A 55 -4.82 -10.09 11.34
C SER A 55 -3.89 -10.18 10.13
N TRP A 56 -4.40 -10.58 8.98
CA TRP A 56 -3.59 -10.71 7.78
C TRP A 56 -4.38 -10.55 6.49
N VAL A 57 -3.69 -10.13 5.43
CA VAL A 57 -4.22 -10.04 4.07
C VAL A 57 -3.82 -11.30 3.30
N VAL A 58 -4.83 -12.00 2.77
CA VAL A 58 -4.66 -13.21 1.97
C VAL A 58 -4.92 -12.90 0.50
N PHE A 59 -4.02 -13.36 -0.36
CA PHE A 59 -4.26 -13.55 -1.77
C PHE A 59 -4.54 -15.03 -2.05
N GLU A 60 -5.63 -15.33 -2.76
CA GLU A 60 -6.02 -16.67 -3.21
C GLU A 60 -6.06 -16.64 -4.74
N SER A 61 -5.13 -17.33 -5.41
CA SER A 61 -5.12 -17.44 -6.87
C SER A 61 -6.38 -18.14 -7.40
N LYS A 62 -6.63 -18.06 -8.71
CA LYS A 62 -7.71 -18.83 -9.38
C LYS A 62 -7.62 -20.34 -9.11
N ALA A 63 -6.41 -20.87 -8.93
CA ALA A 63 -6.15 -22.27 -8.60
C ALA A 63 -6.23 -22.58 -7.08
N ALA A 64 -6.84 -21.69 -6.29
CA ALA A 64 -6.99 -21.78 -4.84
C ALA A 64 -5.68 -21.84 -4.02
N LYS A 65 -4.52 -21.59 -4.63
CA LYS A 65 -3.26 -21.40 -3.89
C LYS A 65 -3.35 -20.10 -3.10
N LYS A 66 -3.10 -20.18 -1.78
CA LYS A 66 -3.18 -19.04 -0.85
C LYS A 66 -1.79 -18.52 -0.51
N LYS A 67 -1.69 -17.21 -0.30
CA LYS A 67 -0.49 -16.52 0.14
C LYS A 67 -0.87 -15.41 1.11
N ILE A 68 -0.18 -15.34 2.23
CA ILE A 68 -0.26 -14.19 3.14
C ILE A 68 0.62 -13.09 2.53
N LEU A 69 0.02 -11.93 2.27
CA LEU A 69 0.73 -10.78 1.72
C LEU A 69 1.30 -9.87 2.83
N PHE A 70 0.59 -9.79 3.95
CA PHE A 70 0.93 -8.94 5.09
C PHE A 70 0.18 -9.44 6.33
N SER A 71 0.77 -9.27 7.52
CA SER A 71 0.17 -9.59 8.81
C SER A 71 0.48 -8.53 9.85
N LEU A 72 -0.45 -8.34 10.78
CA LEU A 72 -0.29 -7.61 12.02
C LEU A 72 -0.43 -8.59 13.18
N ASP A 73 0.48 -8.51 14.13
CA ASP A 73 0.45 -9.33 15.33
C ASP A 73 -0.55 -8.79 16.35
N ARG A 74 -0.70 -9.51 17.47
CA ARG A 74 -1.73 -9.30 18.50
C ARG A 74 -1.78 -7.87 19.01
N GLU A 75 -0.61 -7.27 19.22
CA GLU A 75 -0.48 -5.91 19.76
C GLU A 75 -0.96 -4.84 18.78
N LEU A 76 -1.04 -5.16 17.49
CA LEU A 76 -1.38 -4.23 16.42
C LEU A 76 -2.69 -4.60 15.70
N ILE A 77 -3.41 -5.62 16.16
CA ILE A 77 -4.62 -6.11 15.49
C ILE A 77 -5.72 -5.04 15.43
N GLU A 78 -5.83 -4.18 16.44
CA GLU A 78 -6.77 -3.06 16.48
C GLU A 78 -6.44 -1.96 15.45
N LEU A 79 -5.23 -1.99 14.89
CA LEU A 79 -4.78 -1.09 13.83
C LEU A 79 -5.00 -1.68 12.44
N THR A 80 -5.69 -2.81 12.31
CA THR A 80 -6.09 -3.36 11.01
C THR A 80 -6.82 -2.31 10.18
N GLU A 81 -6.54 -2.25 8.88
CA GLU A 81 -7.00 -1.21 7.94
C GLU A 81 -6.39 0.19 8.15
N ARG A 82 -5.82 0.47 9.32
CA ARG A 82 -5.15 1.74 9.65
C ARG A 82 -3.63 1.67 9.51
N LEU A 83 -3.06 0.48 9.61
CA LEU A 83 -1.63 0.18 9.51
C LEU A 83 -1.38 -0.95 8.51
N GLY A 84 -0.32 -0.82 7.73
CA GLY A 84 0.07 -1.77 6.70
C GLY A 84 -0.87 -1.73 5.50
N TYR A 85 -1.14 -2.90 4.91
CA TYR A 85 -1.93 -3.00 3.69
C TYR A 85 -3.38 -2.66 4.01
N SER A 86 -3.88 -1.50 3.57
CA SER A 86 -5.17 -0.90 3.95
C SER A 86 -6.25 -1.11 2.89
N SER A 87 -5.93 -0.85 1.62
CA SER A 87 -6.86 -0.95 0.49
C SER A 87 -6.18 -1.60 -0.73
N TRP A 88 -6.99 -2.02 -1.71
CA TRP A 88 -6.48 -2.61 -2.95
C TRP A 88 -7.36 -2.27 -4.16
N THR A 89 -6.72 -2.04 -5.31
CA THR A 89 -7.37 -1.70 -6.58
C THR A 89 -6.91 -2.66 -7.68
N GLU A 90 -7.87 -3.27 -8.39
CA GLU A 90 -7.60 -4.20 -9.48
C GLU A 90 -7.30 -3.46 -10.80
N TYR A 91 -6.26 -3.93 -11.51
CA TYR A 91 -5.96 -3.56 -12.89
C TYR A 91 -5.88 -4.79 -13.79
N LYS A 92 -5.62 -4.59 -15.10
CA LYS A 92 -5.69 -5.65 -16.11
C LYS A 92 -4.80 -6.87 -15.78
N LYS A 93 -3.54 -6.62 -15.44
CA LYS A 93 -2.53 -7.67 -15.16
C LYS A 93 -2.07 -7.71 -13.69
N ALA A 94 -2.36 -6.66 -12.93
CA ALA A 94 -1.88 -6.47 -11.57
C ALA A 94 -2.98 -5.94 -10.66
N PHE A 95 -2.67 -5.80 -9.39
CA PHE A 95 -3.41 -4.96 -8.47
C PHE A 95 -2.42 -4.13 -7.66
N ILE A 96 -2.84 -2.94 -7.25
CA ILE A 96 -2.06 -2.08 -6.36
C ILE A 96 -2.65 -2.18 -4.95
N ILE A 97 -1.79 -2.28 -3.95
CA ILE A 97 -2.14 -2.16 -2.53
C ILE A 97 -1.65 -0.82 -2.01
N GLU A 98 -2.51 -0.12 -1.27
CA GLU A 98 -2.16 1.00 -0.41
C GLU A 98 -1.56 0.46 0.90
N ASN A 99 -0.37 0.93 1.25
CA ASN A 99 0.41 0.54 2.42
C ASN A 99 0.65 1.74 3.34
N ARG A 100 0.03 1.71 4.52
CA ARG A 100 0.17 2.75 5.55
C ARG A 100 1.32 2.41 6.48
N LEU A 101 2.35 3.26 6.53
CA LEU A 101 3.53 3.02 7.35
C LEU A 101 3.33 3.32 8.83
N VAL A 102 2.37 4.20 9.15
CA VAL A 102 2.01 4.55 10.52
C VAL A 102 0.50 4.48 10.68
N SER A 103 0.04 4.16 11.89
CA SER A 103 -1.37 4.24 12.22
C SER A 103 -1.76 5.70 12.47
N GLY A 104 -2.60 6.28 11.61
CA GLY A 104 -3.04 7.67 11.79
C GLY A 104 -3.32 8.38 10.47
N CYS A 105 -3.36 9.72 10.51
CA CYS A 105 -3.73 10.57 9.38
C CYS A 105 -2.56 11.35 8.75
N CYS A 106 -1.34 11.21 9.27
CA CYS A 106 -0.29 12.19 8.96
C CYS A 106 0.80 11.72 7.99
N ASP A 107 0.96 10.41 7.75
CA ASP A 107 1.87 9.92 6.71
C ASP A 107 1.07 9.46 5.48
N PRO A 108 1.38 10.01 4.30
CA PRO A 108 0.83 9.54 3.05
C PRO A 108 1.17 8.06 2.80
N PRO A 109 0.23 7.29 2.26
CA PRO A 109 0.47 5.88 2.02
C PRO A 109 1.48 5.67 0.88
N GLU A 110 2.14 4.52 0.96
CA GLU A 110 2.93 3.99 -0.15
C GLU A 110 2.13 2.98 -0.92
N PHE A 111 2.42 2.87 -2.21
CA PHE A 111 1.73 1.95 -3.07
C PHE A 111 2.67 0.82 -3.48
N ILE A 112 2.11 -0.39 -3.56
CA ILE A 112 2.84 -1.60 -3.89
C ILE A 112 2.09 -2.35 -4.99
N LEU A 113 2.79 -2.69 -6.06
CA LEU A 113 2.27 -3.41 -7.20
C LEU A 113 2.45 -4.92 -7.02
N PHE A 114 1.38 -5.68 -7.25
CA PHE A 114 1.37 -7.14 -7.17
C PHE A 114 0.85 -7.77 -8.46
N ASP A 115 1.41 -8.93 -8.81
CA ASP A 115 0.91 -9.74 -9.92
C ASP A 115 -0.44 -10.37 -9.55
N LYS A 116 -1.43 -10.21 -10.42
CA LYS A 116 -2.81 -10.63 -10.16
C LYS A 116 -3.01 -12.14 -10.29
N ASN A 117 -2.08 -12.88 -10.88
CA ASN A 117 -2.20 -14.32 -11.09
C ASN A 117 -1.68 -15.11 -9.89
N ASP A 118 -0.58 -14.66 -9.28
CA ASP A 118 0.13 -15.40 -8.24
C ASP A 118 0.31 -14.63 -6.91
N GLY A 119 -0.03 -13.34 -6.84
CA GLY A 119 0.14 -12.52 -5.64
C GLY A 119 1.60 -12.23 -5.31
N ARG A 120 2.51 -12.30 -6.29
CA ARG A 120 3.91 -11.91 -6.14
C ARG A 120 4.04 -10.39 -6.16
N LYS A 121 4.80 -9.84 -5.21
CA LYS A 121 5.19 -8.42 -5.23
C LYS A 121 6.01 -8.14 -6.49
N ILE A 122 5.59 -7.20 -7.31
CA ILE A 122 6.30 -6.76 -8.52
C ILE A 122 7.23 -5.59 -8.16
N ALA A 123 6.69 -4.56 -7.52
CA ALA A 123 7.43 -3.34 -7.20
C ALA A 123 6.81 -2.58 -6.04
N GLU A 124 7.64 -1.88 -5.26
CA GLU A 124 7.22 -0.75 -4.45
C GLU A 124 7.25 0.48 -5.36
N ILE A 125 6.08 1.09 -5.58
CA ILE A 125 5.96 2.18 -6.55
C ILE A 125 6.12 3.55 -5.88
N GLY A 126 6.04 3.64 -4.55
CA GLY A 126 6.26 4.88 -3.79
C GLY A 126 4.96 5.61 -3.51
N ARG A 127 5.03 6.95 -3.38
CA ARG A 127 3.89 7.78 -2.99
C ARG A 127 3.23 8.40 -4.22
N GLU A 128 1.91 8.37 -4.28
CA GLU A 128 1.15 8.89 -5.41
C GLU A 128 1.33 10.40 -5.56
N ILE A 129 1.52 10.85 -6.80
CA ILE A 129 1.43 12.25 -7.19
C ILE A 129 0.29 12.46 -8.19
N TYR A 130 0.03 11.48 -9.05
CA TYR A 130 -1.02 11.56 -10.04
C TYR A 130 -1.50 10.16 -10.45
N HIS A 131 -2.81 10.00 -10.56
CA HIS A 131 -3.45 8.82 -11.12
C HIS A 131 -4.36 9.27 -12.27
N SER A 132 -4.08 8.76 -13.47
CA SER A 132 -4.84 9.09 -14.66
C SER A 132 -6.22 8.47 -14.65
N GLU A 133 -7.24 9.28 -14.93
CA GLU A 133 -8.60 8.84 -15.23
C GLU A 133 -8.82 8.62 -16.74
N ILE A 134 -7.82 8.88 -17.57
CA ILE A 134 -7.91 8.77 -19.03
C ILE A 134 -7.54 7.34 -19.44
N GLU A 135 -8.52 6.62 -19.99
CA GLU A 135 -8.35 5.21 -20.40
C GLU A 135 -7.20 5.01 -21.41
N GLU A 136 -7.00 5.94 -22.33
CA GLU A 136 -5.91 5.90 -23.33
C GLU A 136 -4.51 6.09 -22.70
N TYR A 137 -4.44 6.68 -21.51
CA TYR A 137 -3.21 6.94 -20.78
C TYR A 137 -3.34 6.46 -19.33
N PRO A 138 -3.46 5.14 -19.09
CA PRO A 138 -3.75 4.59 -17.77
C PRO A 138 -2.46 4.52 -16.95
N TYR A 139 -1.96 5.69 -16.54
CA TYR A 139 -0.72 5.86 -15.80
C TYR A 139 -0.98 6.16 -14.33
N PHE A 140 -0.18 5.52 -13.47
CA PHE A 140 -0.01 5.86 -12.08
C PHE A 140 1.40 6.44 -11.90
N ILE A 141 1.48 7.65 -11.37
CA ILE A 141 2.71 8.44 -11.25
C ILE A 141 2.99 8.66 -9.79
N SER A 142 4.22 8.33 -9.40
CA SER A 142 4.64 8.33 -8.01
C SER A 142 6.05 8.87 -7.84
N ILE A 143 6.37 9.28 -6.61
CA ILE A 143 7.70 9.72 -6.20
C ILE A 143 8.31 8.75 -5.20
N ASP A 144 9.62 8.58 -5.33
CA ASP A 144 10.45 7.94 -4.31
C ASP A 144 10.37 8.71 -2.99
N LYS A 145 9.97 8.03 -1.91
CA LYS A 145 9.78 8.62 -0.58
C LYS A 145 11.08 9.10 0.08
N GLU A 146 12.21 8.47 -0.23
CA GLU A 146 13.45 8.72 0.51
C GLU A 146 14.10 10.03 0.09
N LYS A 147 14.27 10.23 -1.22
CA LYS A 147 15.10 11.33 -1.74
C LYS A 147 14.37 12.19 -2.76
N GLY A 148 13.17 11.77 -3.19
CA GLY A 148 12.43 12.45 -4.25
C GLY A 148 13.29 12.63 -5.51
N THR A 149 14.05 11.61 -5.88
CA THR A 149 15.08 11.70 -6.94
C THR A 149 14.53 11.45 -8.33
N PHE A 150 13.40 10.75 -8.44
CA PHE A 150 12.74 10.46 -9.70
C PHE A 150 11.23 10.35 -9.52
N LEU A 151 10.52 10.60 -10.62
CA LEU A 151 9.13 10.20 -10.77
C LEU A 151 9.09 8.84 -11.48
N SER A 152 8.34 7.89 -10.92
CA SER A 152 8.03 6.61 -11.57
C SER A 152 6.70 6.72 -12.30
N PHE A 153 6.68 6.22 -13.53
CA PHE A 153 5.49 6.14 -14.38
C PHE A 153 5.16 4.67 -14.58
N LEU A 154 4.11 4.20 -13.92
CA LEU A 154 3.57 2.86 -14.08
C LEU A 154 2.45 2.88 -15.10
N ASN A 155 2.59 2.15 -16.20
CA ASN A 155 1.48 1.85 -17.10
C ASN A 155 0.65 0.70 -16.50
N LEU A 156 -0.60 0.99 -16.14
CA LEU A 156 -1.51 0.09 -15.42
C LEU A 156 -2.04 -1.08 -16.29
N GLU A 157 -1.88 -1.02 -17.60
CA GLU A 157 -2.23 -2.11 -18.51
C GLU A 157 -1.09 -3.10 -18.72
N THR A 158 0.13 -2.59 -18.82
CA THR A 158 1.32 -3.38 -19.19
C THR A 158 2.19 -3.75 -18.00
N ASN A 159 2.00 -3.10 -16.84
CA ASN A 159 2.87 -3.12 -15.67
C ASN A 159 4.29 -2.59 -15.93
N ARG A 160 4.54 -1.94 -17.08
CA ARG A 160 5.84 -1.34 -17.38
C ARG A 160 6.02 -0.09 -16.53
N ILE A 161 7.22 0.03 -15.97
CA ILE A 161 7.63 1.19 -15.18
C ILE A 161 8.81 1.85 -15.90
N PHE A 162 8.72 3.15 -16.12
CA PHE A 162 9.88 3.97 -16.48
C PHE A 162 10.04 5.12 -15.49
N ARG A 163 11.23 5.73 -15.46
CA ARG A 163 11.58 6.76 -14.48
C ARG A 163 12.05 8.02 -15.17
N ILE A 164 11.65 9.16 -14.62
CA ILE A 164 12.13 10.48 -15.01
C ILE A 164 12.88 11.07 -13.82
N ASN A 165 14.18 11.26 -13.99
CA ASN A 165 15.02 11.81 -12.94
C ASN A 165 14.69 13.28 -12.71
N LEU A 166 14.53 13.64 -11.44
CA LEU A 166 14.46 15.02 -11.00
C LEU A 166 15.90 15.54 -10.80
N PRO A 167 16.11 16.86 -10.87
CA PRO A 167 17.42 17.44 -10.62
C PRO A 167 17.94 17.05 -9.23
N LYS A 168 19.14 16.47 -9.19
CA LYS A 168 19.74 15.87 -8.00
C LYS A 168 19.71 16.84 -6.81
N GLY A 169 19.27 16.34 -5.66
CA GLY A 169 19.23 17.10 -4.40
C GLY A 169 18.10 18.12 -4.30
N ARG A 170 17.42 18.48 -5.40
CA ARG A 170 16.46 19.59 -5.40
C ARG A 170 15.29 19.39 -4.43
N ILE A 171 14.68 18.20 -4.45
CA ILE A 171 13.55 17.88 -3.58
C ILE A 171 14.01 17.77 -2.12
N GLU A 172 15.07 17.01 -1.88
CA GLU A 172 15.66 16.84 -0.55
C GLU A 172 16.06 18.18 0.11
N GLU A 173 16.74 19.06 -0.63
CA GLU A 173 17.11 20.40 -0.16
C GLU A 173 15.88 21.26 0.09
N THR A 174 14.87 21.19 -0.79
CA THR A 174 13.63 21.95 -0.59
C THR A 174 12.94 21.54 0.71
N LEU A 175 12.86 20.24 1.01
CA LEU A 175 12.22 19.73 2.23
C LEU A 175 12.93 20.17 3.51
N LYS A 176 14.25 20.45 3.47
CA LYS A 176 14.98 21.01 4.63
C LYS A 176 14.54 22.43 4.98
N TYR A 177 14.01 23.17 4.01
CA TYR A 177 13.66 24.59 4.14
C TYR A 177 12.15 24.87 4.01
N ALA A 178 11.38 23.85 3.64
CA ALA A 178 9.94 23.94 3.49
C ALA A 178 9.26 23.59 4.81
N ASN A 179 8.08 24.16 5.04
CA ASN A 179 7.17 23.68 6.10
C ASN A 179 6.44 22.38 5.69
N SER A 180 6.99 21.66 4.71
CA SER A 180 6.41 20.47 4.10
C SER A 180 7.31 19.28 4.41
N ILE A 181 6.73 18.21 4.96
CA ILE A 181 7.47 17.02 5.38
C ILE A 181 7.64 16.04 4.21
N PHE A 182 6.76 16.10 3.21
CA PHE A 182 6.65 15.05 2.19
C PHE A 182 6.94 15.54 0.76
N PRO A 183 7.73 14.80 -0.04
CA PRO A 183 8.06 15.15 -1.42
C PRO A 183 6.84 15.48 -2.30
N GLU A 184 5.80 14.66 -2.24
CA GLU A 184 4.57 14.77 -3.04
C GLU A 184 3.84 16.10 -2.79
N SER A 185 3.96 16.69 -1.61
CA SER A 185 3.32 17.96 -1.28
C SER A 185 3.92 19.17 -2.01
N LEU A 186 5.09 18.99 -2.63
CA LEU A 186 5.73 20.02 -3.45
C LEU A 186 5.15 20.08 -4.87
N PHE A 187 4.42 19.04 -5.30
CA PHE A 187 3.87 18.94 -6.64
C PHE A 187 2.47 19.55 -6.71
N GLU A 188 2.20 20.26 -7.81
CA GLU A 188 0.87 20.70 -8.17
C GLU A 188 0.10 19.56 -8.86
N LYS A 189 -1.21 19.76 -9.10
CA LYS A 189 -2.01 18.79 -9.83
C LYS A 189 -1.44 18.61 -11.25
N GLY A 190 -1.04 17.38 -11.58
CA GLY A 190 -0.61 17.00 -12.93
C GLY A 190 -1.77 16.97 -13.92
N GLU A 191 -1.46 17.03 -15.21
CA GLU A 191 -2.43 16.90 -16.29
C GLU A 191 -1.86 16.11 -17.47
N ILE A 192 -2.74 15.44 -18.21
CA ILE A 192 -2.40 14.79 -19.48
C ILE A 192 -3.21 15.47 -20.58
N LYS A 193 -2.54 16.00 -21.61
CA LYS A 193 -3.14 16.59 -22.80
C LYS A 193 -2.49 16.02 -24.04
N ASN A 194 -3.27 15.37 -24.91
CA ASN A 194 -2.78 14.78 -26.16
C ASN A 194 -1.56 13.85 -25.97
N GLY A 195 -1.56 13.06 -24.88
CA GLY A 195 -0.46 12.17 -24.51
C GLY A 195 0.77 12.83 -23.92
N ILE A 196 0.75 14.14 -23.69
CA ILE A 196 1.78 14.84 -22.94
C ILE A 196 1.33 14.96 -21.49
N PHE A 197 2.08 14.34 -20.58
CA PHE A 197 1.95 14.58 -19.15
C PHE A 197 2.77 15.81 -18.75
N GLU A 198 2.14 16.71 -18.02
CA GLU A 198 2.76 17.90 -17.44
C GLU A 198 2.49 17.95 -15.93
N ILE A 199 3.54 18.23 -15.16
CA ILE A 199 3.41 18.56 -13.74
C ILE A 199 4.41 19.62 -13.33
N LYS A 200 3.96 20.52 -12.45
CA LYS A 200 4.79 21.56 -11.83
C LYS A 200 5.09 21.19 -10.39
N TYR A 201 6.23 21.65 -9.89
CA TYR A 201 6.60 21.48 -8.49
C TYR A 201 7.37 22.67 -7.96
N LYS A 202 7.17 22.98 -6.69
CA LYS A 202 7.83 24.07 -5.98
C LYS A 202 9.18 23.61 -5.45
N TYR A 203 10.20 24.46 -5.53
CA TYR A 203 11.51 24.18 -4.95
C TYR A 203 12.20 25.45 -4.44
N LYS A 204 13.14 25.25 -3.50
CA LYS A 204 14.07 26.27 -3.01
C LYS A 204 15.50 25.74 -3.12
N LYS A 205 16.45 26.63 -3.44
CA LYS A 205 17.88 26.28 -3.42
C LYS A 205 18.51 26.57 -2.05
N ARG A 206 17.98 27.57 -1.34
CA ARG A 206 18.40 27.98 0.01
C ARG A 206 17.18 28.43 0.82
N GLU A 207 17.32 28.46 2.13
CA GLU A 207 16.24 28.80 3.07
C GLU A 207 15.57 30.16 2.77
N LYS A 208 16.40 31.18 2.57
CA LYS A 208 16.00 32.57 2.31
C LYS A 208 15.57 32.85 0.86
N ASP A 209 15.68 31.88 -0.03
CA ASP A 209 15.31 32.09 -1.43
C ASP A 209 13.78 32.14 -1.59
N ASN A 210 13.33 32.91 -2.58
CA ASN A 210 11.97 32.84 -3.07
C ASN A 210 11.69 31.47 -3.68
N TRP A 211 10.43 31.02 -3.59
CA TRP A 211 9.98 29.81 -4.23
C TRP A 211 10.19 29.88 -5.75
N SER A 212 10.81 28.83 -6.30
CA SER A 212 10.95 28.62 -7.73
C SER A 212 10.03 27.48 -8.19
N ILE A 213 9.68 27.47 -9.47
CA ILE A 213 8.83 26.44 -10.08
C ILE A 213 9.65 25.59 -11.04
N GLY A 214 9.70 24.29 -10.78
CA GLY A 214 10.19 23.27 -11.68
C GLY A 214 9.03 22.69 -12.48
N LYS A 215 9.35 22.13 -13.65
CA LYS A 215 8.38 21.50 -14.54
C LYS A 215 8.93 20.18 -15.04
N VAL A 216 8.08 19.15 -15.06
CA VAL A 216 8.33 17.87 -15.72
C VAL A 216 7.34 17.73 -16.85
N ILE A 217 7.85 17.41 -18.05
CA ILE A 217 7.05 17.16 -19.25
C ILE A 217 7.47 15.81 -19.79
N VAL A 218 6.50 14.94 -20.04
CA VAL A 218 6.74 13.59 -20.55
C VAL A 218 5.78 13.31 -21.70
N ASP A 219 6.33 12.90 -22.84
CA ASP A 219 5.53 12.38 -23.95
C ASP A 219 5.28 10.88 -23.71
N LEU A 220 4.05 10.57 -23.26
CA LEU A 220 3.63 9.21 -22.91
C LEU A 220 3.49 8.32 -24.14
N ASN A 221 3.32 8.87 -25.34
CA ASN A 221 3.21 8.07 -26.57
C ASN A 221 4.51 7.31 -26.89
N LYS A 222 5.65 7.78 -26.38
CA LYS A 222 6.94 7.08 -26.49
C LYS A 222 7.03 5.83 -25.62
N TYR A 223 6.09 5.63 -24.70
CA TYR A 223 6.12 4.59 -23.67
C TYR A 223 4.84 3.75 -23.60
N LYS A 224 3.97 3.85 -24.62
CA LYS A 224 2.83 2.94 -24.81
C LYS A 224 3.31 1.52 -25.10
#